data_AF-A0A925CS51-F1
#
_entry.id   AF-A0A925CS51-F1
#
_cell.length_a   1.000
_cell.length_b   1.000
_cell.length_c   1.000
_cell.angle_alpha   90.00
_cell.angle_beta   90.00
_cell.angle_gamma   90.00
#
_symmetry.space_group_name_H-M   'P 1'
#
loop_
_entity.id
_entity.type
_entity.pdbx_description
1 polymer ?
#
loop_
_entity_poly.entity_id
_entity_poly.type
_entity_poly.pdbx_seq_one_letter_code
_entity_poly.pdbx_strand_id
1 'polypeptide(L)'
;MREYRFLATEVTQEALRLARGVWHGLTIAESSVTIHLVTGEAVRIDSEAADVEDAFEAFRLNARVDDTPDPPTDAAGEFGLGRNDVVLFTGATWTVTNTDALGVELREGAAMHFSGHPGQLAEDADVVCLTTDAIVIATITGTGLLIRVGLKPGSVDVVSDQVAIAAFLVERGYSSS
;
A
#
# COMPACT_ATOMS: atom_id res chain seq x y z
N MET A 1 -18.72 9.07 14.07
CA MET A 1 -17.83 8.56 13.01
C MET A 1 -18.36 8.91 11.62
N ARG A 2 -17.58 9.68 10.86
CA ARG A 2 -17.78 9.91 9.41
C ARG A 2 -16.83 8.99 8.63
N GLU A 3 -17.30 8.42 7.52
CA GLU A 3 -16.54 7.42 6.75
C GLU A 3 -16.35 7.87 5.30
N TYR A 4 -15.11 7.79 4.83
CA TYR A 4 -14.67 8.07 3.47
C TYR A 4 -13.97 6.87 2.84
N ARG A 5 -13.83 6.87 1.51
CA ARG A 5 -13.15 5.80 0.76
C ARG A 5 -12.21 6.41 -0.27
N PHE A 6 -10.94 6.08 -0.15
CA PHE A 6 -9.87 6.47 -1.07
C PHE A 6 -9.10 5.22 -1.51
N LEU A 7 -9.81 4.33 -2.21
CA LEU A 7 -9.32 3.04 -2.67
C LEU A 7 -8.64 3.15 -4.03
N ALA A 8 -7.87 2.13 -4.40
CA ALA A 8 -7.25 2.00 -5.72
C ALA A 8 -8.28 2.13 -6.85
N THR A 9 -7.92 2.90 -7.88
CA THR A 9 -8.78 3.16 -9.04
C THR A 9 -8.80 1.98 -10.01
N GLU A 10 -9.70 2.00 -11.00
CA GLU A 10 -9.67 1.04 -12.10
C GLU A 10 -8.36 1.12 -12.90
N VAL A 11 -7.81 2.33 -13.07
CA VAL A 11 -6.51 2.55 -13.75
C VAL A 11 -5.39 1.85 -12.97
N THR A 12 -5.39 2.00 -11.65
CA THR A 12 -4.46 1.30 -10.74
C THR A 12 -4.59 -0.22 -10.89
N GLN A 13 -5.82 -0.74 -10.89
CA GLN A 13 -6.06 -2.18 -11.02
C GLN A 13 -5.61 -2.72 -12.38
N GLU A 14 -5.84 -1.98 -13.47
CA GLU A 14 -5.43 -2.39 -14.82
C GLU A 14 -3.90 -2.39 -14.96
N ALA A 15 -3.22 -1.36 -14.46
CA ALA A 15 -1.76 -1.32 -14.43
C ALA A 15 -1.20 -2.51 -13.63
N LEU A 16 -1.79 -2.83 -12.48
CA LEU A 16 -1.39 -3.98 -11.66
C LEU A 16 -1.70 -5.34 -12.32
N ARG A 17 -2.67 -5.43 -13.24
CA ARG A 17 -2.87 -6.66 -14.03
C ARG A 17 -1.67 -6.93 -14.93
N LEU A 18 -1.01 -5.91 -15.46
CA LEU A 18 0.22 -6.06 -16.24
C LEU A 18 1.36 -6.62 -15.39
N ALA A 19 1.44 -6.23 -14.10
CA ALA A 19 2.44 -6.74 -13.15
C ALA A 19 2.31 -8.26 -12.89
N ARG A 20 1.23 -8.92 -13.33
CA ARG A 20 1.11 -10.39 -13.34
C ARG A 20 1.98 -11.07 -14.41
N GLY A 21 2.42 -10.30 -15.40
CA GLY A 21 3.28 -10.73 -16.49
C GLY A 21 4.71 -11.05 -16.07
N VAL A 22 5.57 -11.29 -17.06
CA VAL A 22 6.97 -11.66 -16.86
C VAL A 22 7.81 -10.39 -16.63
N TRP A 23 8.49 -10.32 -15.49
CA TRP A 23 9.31 -9.17 -15.15
C TRP A 23 10.70 -9.28 -15.77
N HIS A 24 11.18 -8.16 -16.30
CA HIS A 24 12.57 -7.94 -16.68
C HIS A 24 13.42 -7.51 -15.49
N GLY A 25 12.86 -6.66 -14.62
CA GLY A 25 13.54 -6.14 -13.43
C GLY A 25 12.64 -5.21 -12.64
N LEU A 26 13.20 -4.57 -11.63
CA LEU A 26 12.53 -3.56 -10.84
C LEU A 26 13.46 -2.39 -10.49
N THR A 27 12.87 -1.26 -10.16
CA THR A 27 13.55 -0.08 -9.63
C THR A 27 12.83 0.36 -8.36
N ILE A 28 13.56 0.48 -7.25
CA ILE A 28 13.00 0.92 -5.97
C ILE A 28 13.55 2.30 -5.64
N ALA A 29 12.66 3.25 -5.37
CA ALA A 29 12.97 4.60 -4.90
C ALA A 29 12.19 4.89 -3.61
N GLU A 30 12.51 6.01 -2.93
CA GLU A 30 11.91 6.37 -1.63
C GLU A 30 10.38 6.45 -1.66
N SER A 31 9.80 6.93 -2.77
CA SER A 31 8.36 7.17 -2.89
C SER A 31 7.69 6.34 -3.99
N SER A 32 8.41 5.38 -4.59
CA SER A 32 7.86 4.60 -5.69
C SER A 32 8.62 3.31 -5.96
N VAL A 33 7.91 2.33 -6.52
CA VAL A 33 8.47 1.12 -7.13
C VAL A 33 8.09 1.10 -8.59
N THR A 34 9.03 0.78 -9.48
CA THR A 34 8.75 0.57 -10.90
C THR A 34 9.06 -0.88 -11.25
N ILE A 35 8.08 -1.57 -11.80
CA ILE A 35 8.17 -2.95 -12.26
C ILE A 35 8.36 -2.90 -13.77
N HIS A 36 9.46 -3.44 -14.28
CA HIS A 36 9.75 -3.48 -15.72
C HIS A 36 9.36 -4.83 -16.29
N LEU A 37 8.55 -4.86 -17.34
CA LEU A 37 8.11 -6.09 -18.00
C LEU A 37 8.99 -6.39 -19.21
N VAL A 38 9.13 -7.68 -19.56
CA VAL A 38 9.91 -8.10 -20.75
C VAL A 38 9.27 -7.66 -22.07
N THR A 39 7.99 -7.27 -22.04
CA THR A 39 7.23 -6.74 -23.18
C THR A 39 7.55 -5.27 -23.47
N GLY A 40 8.27 -4.59 -22.57
CA GLY A 40 8.72 -3.20 -22.72
C GLY A 40 7.92 -2.19 -21.90
N GLU A 41 6.73 -2.54 -21.40
CA GLU A 41 5.96 -1.72 -20.48
C GLU A 41 6.58 -1.71 -19.08
N ALA A 42 6.40 -0.60 -18.36
CA ALA A 42 6.76 -0.49 -16.95
C ALA A 42 5.54 -0.06 -16.13
N VAL A 43 5.36 -0.66 -14.95
CA VAL A 43 4.29 -0.31 -14.01
C VAL A 43 4.91 0.42 -12.83
N ARG A 44 4.63 1.71 -12.71
CA ARG A 44 5.05 2.53 -11.57
C ARG A 44 3.98 2.52 -10.50
N ILE A 45 4.37 2.17 -9.29
CA ILE A 45 3.56 2.16 -8.07
C ILE A 45 4.09 3.27 -7.16
N ASP A 46 3.22 4.18 -6.72
CA ASP A 46 3.56 5.30 -5.84
C ASP A 46 2.50 5.53 -4.76
N SER A 47 2.84 6.34 -3.76
CA SER A 47 1.88 6.80 -2.75
C SER A 47 1.20 8.07 -3.23
N GLU A 48 -0.13 8.07 -3.26
CA GLU A 48 -0.96 9.22 -3.61
C GLU A 48 -1.67 9.72 -2.36
N ALA A 49 -1.62 11.03 -2.14
CA ALA A 49 -2.28 11.70 -1.02
C ALA A 49 -3.61 12.32 -1.45
N ALA A 50 -4.55 12.40 -0.52
CA ALA A 50 -5.78 13.16 -0.67
C ALA A 50 -6.12 13.89 0.64
N ASP A 51 -6.42 15.19 0.52
CA ASP A 51 -7.06 15.97 1.56
C ASP A 51 -8.54 15.54 1.66
N VAL A 52 -8.86 14.72 2.66
CA VAL A 52 -10.22 14.17 2.84
C VAL A 52 -11.11 15.19 3.56
N GLU A 53 -10.59 15.81 4.62
CA GLU A 53 -11.19 16.95 5.31
C GLU A 53 -10.08 17.91 5.79
N ASP A 54 -10.46 19.08 6.32
CA ASP A 54 -9.50 20.01 6.90
C ASP A 54 -8.67 19.31 8.00
N ALA A 55 -7.35 19.43 7.88
CA ALA A 55 -6.35 18.71 8.68
C ALA A 55 -6.44 17.17 8.66
N PHE A 56 -7.16 16.54 7.74
CA PHE A 56 -7.25 15.08 7.59
C PHE A 56 -6.84 14.61 6.18
N GLU A 57 -5.56 14.24 6.07
CA GLU A 57 -4.98 13.66 4.85
C GLU A 57 -4.96 12.13 4.93
N ALA A 58 -5.23 11.46 3.81
CA ALA A 58 -5.13 10.01 3.67
C ALA A 58 -4.26 9.62 2.47
N PHE A 59 -3.63 8.46 2.55
CA PHE A 59 -2.72 7.95 1.52
C PHE A 59 -3.21 6.62 0.97
N ARG A 60 -3.07 6.43 -0.34
CA ARG A 60 -3.26 5.14 -1.01
C ARG A 60 -2.08 4.81 -1.90
N LEU A 61 -1.89 3.52 -2.18
CA LEU A 61 -1.06 3.09 -3.29
C LEU A 61 -1.81 3.30 -4.60
N ASN A 62 -1.14 3.98 -5.52
CA ASN A 62 -1.52 4.18 -6.89
C ASN A 62 -0.57 3.40 -7.80
N ALA A 63 -1.06 3.00 -8.98
CA ALA A 63 -0.25 2.36 -10.01
C ALA A 63 -0.65 2.88 -11.38
N ARG A 64 0.33 3.05 -12.26
CA ARG A 64 0.14 3.45 -13.66
C ARG A 64 1.21 2.86 -14.55
N VAL A 65 0.93 2.79 -15.84
CA VAL A 65 1.97 2.53 -16.84
C VAL A 65 2.88 3.76 -16.91
N ASP A 66 4.18 3.54 -16.87
CA ASP A 66 5.19 4.56 -17.08
C ASP A 66 5.64 4.51 -18.55
N ASP A 67 5.39 5.59 -19.29
CA ASP A 67 5.72 5.70 -20.71
C ASP A 67 7.23 5.95 -20.94
N THR A 68 7.94 6.41 -19.91
CA THR A 68 9.36 6.75 -19.99
C THR A 68 10.14 6.23 -18.77
N PRO A 69 10.16 4.91 -18.54
CA PRO A 69 10.83 4.35 -17.39
C PRO A 69 12.35 4.43 -17.53
N ASP A 70 13.03 4.76 -16.44
CA ASP A 70 14.47 4.52 -16.32
C ASP A 70 14.75 3.00 -16.35
N PRO A 71 15.93 2.55 -16.81
CA PRO A 71 16.26 1.13 -16.80
C PRO A 71 16.14 0.48 -15.39
N PRO A 72 15.83 -0.82 -15.29
CA PRO A 72 15.78 -1.52 -14.01
C PRO A 72 17.14 -1.47 -13.30
N THR A 73 17.11 -1.25 -11.99
CA THR A 73 18.31 -1.30 -11.13
C THR A 73 18.55 -2.68 -10.54
N ASP A 74 17.47 -3.46 -10.38
CA ASP A 74 17.48 -4.76 -9.73
C ASP A 74 16.92 -5.84 -10.66
N ALA A 75 17.45 -7.06 -10.52
CA ALA A 75 16.99 -8.21 -11.29
C ALA A 75 15.61 -8.68 -10.83
N ALA A 76 14.79 -9.17 -11.77
CA ALA A 76 13.45 -9.68 -11.47
C ALA A 76 13.43 -10.92 -10.55
N GLY A 77 14.53 -11.69 -10.48
CA GLY A 77 14.53 -12.97 -9.77
C GLY A 77 13.40 -13.89 -10.23
N GLU A 78 12.70 -14.50 -9.27
CA GLU A 78 11.57 -15.42 -9.51
C GLU A 78 10.36 -14.74 -10.19
N PHE A 79 10.22 -13.41 -10.09
CA PHE A 79 9.15 -12.67 -10.79
C PHE A 79 9.30 -12.70 -12.31
N GLY A 80 10.50 -13.04 -12.81
CA GLY A 80 10.79 -13.29 -14.22
C GLY A 80 10.18 -14.59 -14.77
N LEU A 81 9.52 -15.41 -13.94
CA LEU A 81 8.73 -16.54 -14.41
C LEU A 81 7.31 -16.13 -14.85
N GLY A 82 6.88 -14.93 -14.44
CA GLY A 82 5.53 -14.41 -14.63
C GLY A 82 4.46 -15.23 -13.91
N ARG A 83 3.21 -15.03 -14.32
CA ARG A 83 2.02 -15.57 -13.61
C ARG A 83 2.00 -15.14 -12.14
N ASN A 84 2.47 -13.93 -11.88
CA ASN A 84 2.45 -13.39 -10.53
C ASN A 84 1.00 -13.13 -10.13
N ASP A 85 0.68 -13.42 -8.89
CA ASP A 85 -0.60 -13.05 -8.29
C ASP A 85 -0.44 -11.72 -7.56
N VAL A 86 -1.37 -10.80 -7.81
CA VAL A 86 -1.34 -9.46 -7.26
C VAL A 86 -2.58 -9.29 -6.41
N VAL A 87 -2.39 -8.99 -5.12
CA VAL A 87 -3.44 -8.83 -4.13
C VAL A 87 -3.37 -7.43 -3.55
N LEU A 88 -4.49 -6.71 -3.60
CA LEU A 88 -4.64 -5.38 -3.01
C LEU A 88 -5.29 -5.52 -1.63
N PHE A 89 -4.76 -4.80 -0.64
CA PHE A 89 -5.27 -4.80 0.72
C PHE A 89 -5.93 -3.47 1.04
N THR A 90 -6.99 -3.54 1.86
CA THR A 90 -7.65 -2.35 2.40
C THR A 90 -7.11 -2.04 3.78
N GLY A 91 -6.63 -0.82 3.95
CA GLY A 91 -6.27 -0.18 5.21
C GLY A 91 -7.31 0.84 5.64
N ALA A 92 -7.06 1.48 6.76
CA ALA A 92 -7.81 2.63 7.23
C ALA A 92 -6.87 3.68 7.83
N THR A 93 -7.18 4.94 7.59
CA THR A 93 -6.63 6.10 8.31
C THR A 93 -7.77 6.73 9.10
N TRP A 94 -7.56 7.10 10.36
CA TRP A 94 -8.61 7.67 11.19
C TRP A 94 -8.09 8.68 12.20
N THR A 95 -9.00 9.51 12.71
CA THR A 95 -8.72 10.48 13.77
C THR A 95 -9.49 10.18 15.04
N VAL A 96 -8.85 10.45 16.17
CA VAL A 96 -9.50 10.47 17.49
C VAL A 96 -9.29 11.85 18.11
N THR A 97 -10.37 12.52 18.50
CA THR A 97 -10.34 13.83 19.17
C THR A 97 -10.62 13.75 20.68
N ASN A 98 -11.30 12.70 21.15
CA ASN A 98 -11.53 12.47 22.57
C ASN A 98 -10.44 11.56 23.17
N THR A 99 -9.44 12.15 23.84
CA THR A 99 -8.26 11.41 24.31
C THR A 99 -8.32 10.97 25.76
N ASP A 100 -9.46 11.12 26.44
CA ASP A 100 -9.65 10.61 27.80
C ASP A 100 -9.34 9.10 27.88
N ALA A 101 -9.56 8.36 26.78
CA ALA A 101 -9.26 6.94 26.65
C ALA A 101 -7.79 6.61 26.35
N LEU A 102 -7.00 7.57 25.84
CA LEU A 102 -5.62 7.36 25.37
C LEU A 102 -4.56 7.82 26.39
N GLY A 103 -4.97 8.46 27.49
CA GLY A 103 -4.07 8.88 28.58
C GLY A 103 -3.11 10.01 28.20
N VAL A 104 -3.44 10.78 27.16
CA VAL A 104 -2.65 11.92 26.67
C VAL A 104 -3.49 13.19 26.77
N GLU A 105 -2.97 14.22 27.44
CA GLU A 105 -3.54 15.56 27.39
C GLU A 105 -3.23 16.20 26.03
N LEU A 106 -4.21 16.21 25.14
CA LEU A 106 -4.17 17.01 23.93
C LEU A 106 -4.58 18.45 24.22
N ARG A 107 -4.04 19.40 23.45
CA ARG A 107 -4.57 20.77 23.44
C ARG A 107 -6.02 20.72 22.94
N GLU A 108 -6.86 21.58 23.48
CA GLU A 108 -8.26 21.71 23.07
C GLU A 108 -8.35 21.87 21.54
N GLY A 109 -9.03 20.93 20.88
CA GLY A 109 -9.19 20.88 19.42
C GLY A 109 -8.09 20.13 18.63
N ALA A 110 -7.11 19.49 19.28
CA ALA A 110 -6.15 18.65 18.58
C ALA A 110 -6.72 17.25 18.29
N ALA A 111 -6.39 16.70 17.12
CA ALA A 111 -6.73 15.34 16.69
C ALA A 111 -5.45 14.50 16.57
N MET A 112 -5.52 13.23 16.97
CA MET A 112 -4.45 12.26 16.66
C MET A 112 -4.81 11.46 15.42
N HIS A 113 -3.83 11.30 14.54
CA HIS A 113 -3.96 10.56 13.28
C HIS A 113 -3.35 9.17 13.43
N PHE A 114 -4.13 8.17 13.05
CA PHE A 114 -3.72 6.77 13.06
C PHE A 114 -3.89 6.18 11.66
N SER A 115 -3.12 5.15 11.36
CA SER A 115 -3.26 4.36 10.12
C SER A 115 -2.94 2.90 10.42
N GLY A 116 -3.70 1.99 9.83
CA GLY A 116 -3.56 0.56 10.12
C GLY A 116 -4.64 -0.30 9.46
N HIS A 117 -4.79 -1.53 9.96
CA HIS A 117 -5.81 -2.46 9.49
C HIS A 117 -7.21 -1.95 9.88
N PRO A 118 -8.25 -2.08 9.03
CA PRO A 118 -9.61 -1.63 9.36
C PRO A 118 -10.20 -2.27 10.63
N GLY A 119 -9.76 -3.47 11.00
CA GLY A 119 -10.15 -4.12 12.26
C GLY A 119 -9.53 -3.50 13.53
N GLN A 120 -8.60 -2.55 13.40
CA GLN A 120 -7.98 -1.79 14.49
C GLN A 120 -8.66 -0.44 14.73
N LEU A 121 -9.73 -0.12 13.98
CA LEU A 121 -10.47 1.12 14.15
C LEU A 121 -10.96 1.27 15.59
N ALA A 122 -10.65 2.43 16.18
CA ALA A 122 -11.09 2.76 17.52
C ALA A 122 -12.61 3.05 17.53
N GLU A 123 -13.31 2.64 18.59
CA GLU A 123 -14.76 2.86 18.72
C GLU A 123 -15.12 4.36 18.78
N ASP A 124 -14.18 5.18 19.24
CA ASP A 124 -14.27 6.64 19.36
C ASP A 124 -13.70 7.40 18.15
N ALA A 125 -13.47 6.70 17.01
CA ALA A 125 -13.01 7.35 15.80
C ALA A 125 -14.03 8.40 15.28
N ASP A 126 -13.56 9.62 15.07
CA ASP A 126 -14.38 10.73 14.60
C ASP A 126 -14.53 10.73 13.08
N VAL A 127 -13.41 10.48 12.39
CA VAL A 127 -13.28 10.42 10.94
C VAL A 127 -12.47 9.19 10.57
N VAL A 128 -12.92 8.45 9.57
CA VAL A 128 -12.24 7.28 9.01
C VAL A 128 -12.19 7.41 7.50
N CYS A 129 -11.07 7.08 6.89
CA CYS A 129 -10.92 6.89 5.46
C CYS A 129 -10.34 5.49 5.19
N LEU A 130 -11.10 4.66 4.48
CA LEU A 130 -10.60 3.37 3.99
C LEU A 130 -9.72 3.60 2.76
N THR A 131 -8.52 3.02 2.75
CA THR A 131 -7.51 3.23 1.70
C THR A 131 -7.02 1.91 1.14
N THR A 132 -6.45 1.92 -0.07
CA THR A 132 -5.61 0.80 -0.52
C THR A 132 -4.20 1.06 -0.05
N ASP A 133 -3.79 0.45 1.04
CA ASP A 133 -2.54 0.79 1.73
C ASP A 133 -1.39 -0.19 1.46
N ALA A 134 -1.71 -1.35 0.90
CA ALA A 134 -0.71 -2.37 0.57
C ALA A 134 -1.08 -3.21 -0.65
N ILE A 135 -0.05 -3.71 -1.31
CA ILE A 135 -0.09 -4.64 -2.43
C ILE A 135 0.90 -5.76 -2.12
N VAL A 136 0.45 -7.02 -2.22
CA VAL A 136 1.35 -8.17 -2.24
C VAL A 136 1.38 -8.74 -3.65
N ILE A 137 2.59 -8.92 -4.18
CA ILE A 137 2.83 -9.61 -5.44
C ILE A 137 3.54 -10.92 -5.12
N ALA A 138 2.89 -12.04 -5.39
CA ALA A 138 3.41 -13.38 -5.15
C ALA A 138 3.76 -14.08 -6.45
N THR A 139 4.93 -14.71 -6.49
CA THR A 139 5.37 -15.58 -7.57
C THR A 139 4.78 -16.98 -7.41
N ILE A 140 4.76 -17.75 -8.49
CA ILE A 140 4.34 -19.15 -8.47
C ILE A 140 5.25 -20.07 -7.64
N THR A 141 6.46 -19.63 -7.30
CA THR A 141 7.43 -20.39 -6.50
C THR A 141 7.33 -20.09 -5.00
N GLY A 142 6.40 -19.22 -4.59
CA GLY A 142 6.14 -18.89 -3.20
C GLY A 142 6.96 -17.72 -2.66
N THR A 143 7.76 -17.05 -3.50
CA THR A 143 8.41 -15.77 -3.17
C THR A 143 7.40 -14.62 -3.33
N GLY A 144 7.36 -13.70 -2.38
CA GLY A 144 6.53 -12.49 -2.45
C GLY A 144 7.30 -11.18 -2.35
N LEU A 145 6.65 -10.11 -2.79
CA LEU A 145 7.05 -8.71 -2.60
C LEU A 145 5.84 -7.98 -2.00
N LEU A 146 6.03 -7.38 -0.83
CA LEU A 146 5.05 -6.50 -0.20
C LEU A 146 5.43 -5.05 -0.48
N ILE A 147 4.50 -4.29 -1.02
CA ILE A 147 4.58 -2.85 -1.24
C ILE A 147 3.50 -2.22 -0.37
N ARG A 148 3.85 -1.27 0.49
CA ARG A 148 2.87 -0.58 1.34
C ARG A 148 3.17 0.90 1.45
N VAL A 149 2.17 1.70 1.80
CA VAL A 149 2.41 3.09 2.22
C VAL A 149 3.39 3.05 3.39
N GLY A 150 4.45 3.83 3.30
CA GLY A 150 5.50 3.82 4.31
C GLY A 150 5.11 4.60 5.57
N LEU A 151 5.96 4.50 6.60
CA LEU A 151 5.76 5.21 7.87
C LEU A 151 5.88 6.73 7.71
N LYS A 152 6.61 7.19 6.69
CA LYS A 152 6.74 8.61 6.36
C LYS A 152 5.65 8.98 5.35
N PRO A 153 4.96 10.12 5.53
CA PRO A 153 3.99 10.60 4.55
C PRO A 153 4.54 10.60 3.13
N GLY A 154 3.78 10.02 2.19
CA GLY A 154 4.14 9.93 0.77
C GLY A 154 5.26 8.93 0.42
N SER A 155 5.85 8.22 1.39
CA SER A 155 6.84 7.18 1.08
C SER A 155 6.19 5.83 0.77
N VAL A 156 6.95 4.96 0.13
CA VAL A 156 6.55 3.57 -0.14
C VAL A 156 7.59 2.64 0.49
N ASP A 157 7.13 1.71 1.32
CA ASP A 157 7.97 0.66 1.88
C ASP A 157 7.90 -0.58 0.99
N VAL A 158 9.06 -1.16 0.69
CA VAL A 158 9.17 -2.40 -0.08
C VAL A 158 9.82 -3.47 0.78
N VAL A 159 9.15 -4.60 0.94
CA VAL A 159 9.58 -5.71 1.80
C VAL A 159 9.63 -6.99 0.98
N SER A 160 10.80 -7.63 0.96
CA SER A 160 11.06 -8.91 0.30
C SER A 160 11.37 -10.06 1.28
N ASP A 161 11.42 -9.76 2.59
CA ASP A 161 11.55 -10.79 3.62
C ASP A 161 10.24 -11.58 3.74
N GLN A 162 10.30 -12.87 3.43
CA GLN A 162 9.14 -13.75 3.41
C GLN A 162 8.52 -13.94 4.80
N VAL A 163 9.32 -13.84 5.88
CA VAL A 163 8.80 -13.91 7.25
C VAL A 163 7.96 -12.68 7.56
N ALA A 164 8.43 -11.49 7.18
CA ALA A 164 7.70 -10.24 7.34
C ALA A 164 6.42 -10.20 6.49
N ILE A 165 6.47 -10.70 5.26
CA ILE A 165 5.29 -10.81 4.39
C ILE A 165 4.25 -11.77 4.98
N ALA A 166 4.68 -12.93 5.46
CA ALA A 166 3.77 -13.89 6.10
C ALA A 166 3.12 -13.30 7.37
N ALA A 167 3.89 -12.59 8.20
CA ALA A 167 3.35 -11.91 9.38
C ALA A 167 2.31 -10.84 8.99
N PHE A 168 2.58 -10.06 7.94
CA PHE A 168 1.63 -9.09 7.40
C PHE A 168 0.33 -9.76 6.92
N LEU A 169 0.42 -10.86 6.17
CA LEU A 169 -0.75 -11.59 5.68
C LEU A 169 -1.62 -12.12 6.85
N VAL A 170 -0.99 -12.65 7.90
CA VAL A 170 -1.69 -13.10 9.11
C VAL A 170 -2.39 -11.92 9.81
N GLU A 171 -1.74 -10.78 9.93
CA GLU A 171 -2.35 -9.56 10.48
C GLU A 171 -3.57 -9.11 9.66
N ARG A 172 -3.53 -9.31 8.33
CA ARG A 172 -4.65 -9.06 7.41
C ARG A 172 -5.72 -10.15 7.39
N GLY A 173 -5.63 -11.15 8.26
CA GLY A 173 -6.61 -12.24 8.36
C GLY A 173 -6.45 -13.35 7.32
N TYR A 174 -5.35 -13.37 6.56
CA TYR A 174 -5.01 -14.44 5.63
C TYR A 174 -4.10 -15.45 6.34
N SER A 175 -4.69 -16.34 7.13
CA SER A 175 -4.02 -17.52 7.66
C SER A 175 -4.45 -18.77 6.89
N SER A 176 -3.51 -19.70 6.67
CA SER A 176 -3.86 -21.06 6.25
C SER A 176 -4.54 -21.75 7.42
N SER A 177 -5.84 -21.98 7.31
CA SER A 177 -6.56 -22.97 8.13
C SER A 177 -6.09 -24.38 7.83
#